data_AF-A0A126V2Q6-F1
#
_entry.id   AF-A0A126V2Q6-F1
#
_cell.length_a   1.000
_cell.length_b   1.000
_cell.length_c   1.000
_cell.angle_alpha   90.00
_cell.angle_beta   90.00
_cell.angle_gamma   90.00
#
_symmetry.space_group_name_H-M   'P 1'
#
loop_
_entity.id
_entity.type
_entity.pdbx_description
1 polymer ?
#
loop_
_entity_poly.entity_id
_entity_poly.type
_entity_poly.pdbx_seq_one_letter_code
_entity_poly.pdbx_strand_id
1 'polypeptide(L)'
;MAGAIKFTIFVKRQRMRGNDSPLENTFIFVTSDNCPQMDSWPDGGYTPFRGAKGTTWESGVRVPGIAYLKGVIQPGRVSDGLFDLMDLFDTSLTLAGIGTANLPDDRYYDGIDQTSFLLTDQGESLRENIYFWLGSSLTAMRMRSGHTC
;
A
#
# COMPACT_ATOMS: atom_id res chain seq x y z
N MET A 1 -15.22 -22.95 -6.03
CA MET A 1 -15.73 -22.13 -4.90
C MET A 1 -14.58 -21.23 -4.48
N ALA A 2 -14.69 -19.92 -4.68
CA ALA A 2 -13.64 -18.99 -4.24
C ALA A 2 -13.66 -18.93 -2.72
N GLY A 3 -12.59 -19.37 -2.07
CA GLY A 3 -12.41 -19.24 -0.63
C GLY A 3 -12.49 -17.77 -0.23
N ALA A 4 -13.34 -17.43 0.72
CA ALA A 4 -13.39 -16.10 1.28
C ALA A 4 -12.03 -15.78 1.92
N ILE A 5 -11.40 -14.69 1.49
CA ILE A 5 -10.27 -14.10 2.22
C ILE A 5 -10.84 -13.65 3.57
N LYS A 6 -10.55 -14.42 4.63
CA LYS A 6 -10.88 -14.03 6.00
C LYS A 6 -9.82 -13.02 6.47
N PHE A 7 -10.16 -11.74 6.45
CA PHE A 7 -9.38 -10.73 7.15
C PHE A 7 -9.65 -10.86 8.66
N THR A 8 -8.77 -11.55 9.37
CA THR A 8 -8.76 -11.50 10.84
C THR A 8 -7.97 -10.26 11.27
N ILE A 9 -8.65 -9.13 11.42
CA ILE A 9 -8.04 -7.93 11.99
C ILE A 9 -7.96 -8.13 13.50
N PHE A 10 -6.78 -8.51 14.01
CA PHE A 10 -6.50 -8.46 15.44
C PHE A 10 -6.28 -7.00 15.85
N VAL A 11 -7.35 -6.30 16.23
CA VAL A 11 -7.20 -5.03 16.95
C VAL A 11 -6.77 -5.35 18.38
N LYS A 12 -5.45 -5.41 18.62
CA LYS A 12 -4.92 -5.42 19.99
C LYS A 12 -5.36 -4.11 20.64
N ARG A 13 -6.11 -4.21 21.73
CA ARG A 13 -6.70 -3.11 22.50
C ARG A 13 -5.72 -1.92 22.63
N GLN A 14 -5.83 -0.93 21.75
CA GLN A 14 -5.18 0.35 21.95
C GLN A 14 -5.84 1.01 23.17
N ARG A 15 -5.09 1.84 23.89
CA ARG A 15 -5.61 2.55 25.07
C ARG A 15 -6.62 3.59 24.62
N MET A 16 -7.88 3.17 24.54
CA MET A 16 -9.03 4.02 24.21
C MET A 16 -9.11 5.18 25.20
N ARG A 17 -9.27 6.40 24.70
CA ARG A 17 -9.73 7.54 25.53
C ARG A 17 -11.26 7.52 25.46
N GLY A 18 -11.93 7.21 26.57
CA GLY A 18 -13.40 7.29 26.64
C GLY A 18 -14.17 6.16 25.95
N ASN A 19 -15.36 6.49 25.41
CA ASN A 19 -16.35 5.57 24.84
C ASN A 19 -16.22 5.35 23.32
N ASP A 20 -15.17 5.86 22.69
CA ASP A 20 -15.00 5.80 21.25
C ASP A 20 -14.85 4.35 20.76
N SER A 21 -15.26 4.08 19.53
CA SER A 21 -14.95 2.80 18.88
C SER A 21 -13.46 2.73 18.57
N PRO A 22 -12.80 1.55 18.65
CA PRO A 22 -11.41 1.41 18.24
C PRO A 22 -11.16 1.82 16.79
N LEU A 23 -12.22 1.92 15.97
CA LEU A 23 -12.14 2.36 14.59
C LEU A 23 -12.15 3.88 14.39
N GLU A 24 -12.49 4.69 15.41
CA GLU A 24 -12.59 6.16 15.24
C GLU A 24 -11.23 6.79 14.93
N ASN A 25 -10.15 6.24 15.47
CA ASN A 25 -8.79 6.77 15.32
C ASN A 25 -7.78 5.69 14.91
N THR A 26 -8.21 4.77 14.04
CA THR A 26 -7.34 3.73 13.49
C THR A 26 -7.27 3.87 11.98
N PHE A 27 -6.07 4.16 11.48
CA PHE A 27 -5.76 4.01 10.07
C PHE A 27 -5.60 2.53 9.75
N ILE A 28 -6.35 2.05 8.77
CA ILE A 28 -6.30 0.66 8.30
C ILE A 28 -5.86 0.68 6.85
N PHE A 29 -4.80 -0.08 6.55
CA PHE A 29 -4.38 -0.35 5.18
C PHE A 29 -4.37 -1.86 4.96
N VAL A 30 -5.06 -2.31 3.91
CA VAL A 30 -5.14 -3.72 3.53
C VAL A 30 -4.45 -3.90 2.18
N THR A 31 -3.50 -4.82 2.13
CA THR A 31 -2.69 -5.13 0.96
C THR A 31 -2.14 -6.55 1.01
N SER A 32 -1.36 -6.94 0.01
CA SER A 32 -0.59 -8.18 -0.06
C SER A 32 0.90 -7.87 -0.25
N ASP A 33 1.78 -8.79 0.13
CA ASP A 33 3.23 -8.67 -0.09
C ASP A 33 3.61 -8.86 -1.58
N ASN A 34 2.92 -9.78 -2.25
CA ASN A 34 3.04 -10.07 -3.67
C ASN A 34 1.70 -10.56 -4.24
N CYS A 35 1.66 -10.71 -5.56
CA CYS A 35 0.53 -11.32 -6.26
C CYS A 35 0.34 -12.81 -5.97
N PRO A 36 -0.80 -13.41 -6.39
CA PRO A 36 -1.08 -14.83 -6.13
C PRO A 36 -0.03 -15.76 -6.74
N GLN A 37 0.20 -16.85 -6.02
CA GLN A 37 0.95 -18.00 -6.51
C GLN A 37 0.04 -18.82 -7.43
N MET A 38 0.30 -18.78 -8.75
CA MET A 38 -0.56 -19.42 -9.76
C MET A 38 -0.30 -20.93 -9.92
N ASP A 39 0.84 -21.44 -9.46
CA ASP A 39 1.24 -22.85 -9.60
C ASP A 39 0.78 -23.75 -8.44
N SER A 40 0.13 -23.19 -7.42
CA SER A 40 -0.35 -23.91 -6.23
C SER A 40 -1.74 -24.53 -6.40
N TRP A 41 -1.98 -25.30 -7.45
CA TRP A 41 -3.28 -25.96 -7.64
C TRP A 41 -3.66 -26.89 -6.46
N PRO A 42 -4.91 -26.88 -5.95
CA PRO A 42 -6.07 -26.11 -6.40
C PRO A 42 -6.25 -24.74 -5.71
N ASP A 43 -5.37 -24.38 -4.77
CA ASP A 43 -5.45 -23.19 -3.91
C ASP A 43 -4.83 -21.92 -4.53
N GLY A 44 -4.35 -22.01 -5.78
CA GLY A 44 -3.77 -20.91 -6.52
C GLY A 44 -4.79 -19.80 -6.83
N GLY A 45 -4.30 -18.56 -6.89
CA GLY A 45 -5.09 -17.39 -7.32
C GLY A 45 -4.78 -16.99 -8.76
N TYR A 46 -5.63 -16.13 -9.33
CA TYR A 46 -5.42 -15.58 -10.68
C TYR A 46 -5.69 -14.06 -10.69
N THR A 47 -5.01 -13.34 -11.58
CA THR A 47 -5.27 -11.92 -11.86
C THR A 47 -5.35 -11.72 -13.38
N PRO A 48 -6.03 -10.67 -13.88
CA PRO A 48 -6.12 -10.39 -15.32
C PRO A 48 -4.79 -9.89 -15.92
N PHE A 49 -3.73 -9.75 -15.12
CA PHE A 49 -2.47 -9.17 -15.57
C PHE A 49 -1.45 -10.25 -15.93
N ARG A 50 -0.43 -9.86 -16.71
CA ARG A 50 0.66 -10.76 -17.11
C ARG A 50 1.53 -11.16 -15.91
N GLY A 51 1.96 -12.41 -15.88
CA GLY A 51 2.93 -12.95 -14.90
C GLY A 51 2.29 -13.63 -13.70
N ALA A 52 3.09 -13.87 -12.67
CA ALA A 52 2.69 -14.46 -11.40
C ALA A 52 3.68 -14.04 -10.30
N LYS A 53 3.43 -14.45 -9.04
CA LYS A 53 4.44 -14.39 -7.96
C LYS A 53 5.80 -14.87 -8.47
N GLY A 54 6.86 -14.13 -8.12
CA GLY A 54 8.23 -14.43 -8.57
C GLY A 54 8.62 -13.78 -9.90
N THR A 55 7.75 -12.93 -10.47
CA THR A 55 8.05 -12.13 -11.66
C THR A 55 7.89 -10.64 -11.36
N THR A 56 8.49 -9.78 -12.20
CA THR A 56 8.30 -8.32 -12.15
C THR A 56 7.27 -7.81 -13.17
N TRP A 57 6.49 -8.72 -13.74
CA TRP A 57 5.28 -8.35 -14.47
C TRP A 57 4.19 -7.92 -13.49
N GLU A 58 3.17 -7.23 -14.00
CA GLU A 58 2.02 -6.73 -13.23
C GLU A 58 1.43 -7.76 -12.24
N SER A 59 1.18 -9.00 -12.66
CA SER A 59 0.65 -10.05 -11.78
C SER A 59 1.72 -10.72 -10.89
N GLY A 60 2.90 -10.13 -10.77
CA GLY A 60 3.87 -10.43 -9.72
C GLY A 60 3.88 -9.38 -8.60
N VAL A 61 3.66 -8.11 -8.97
CA VAL A 61 3.93 -6.95 -8.11
C VAL A 61 2.71 -6.07 -7.82
N ARG A 62 1.68 -6.07 -8.68
CA ARG A 62 0.48 -5.24 -8.50
C ARG A 62 -0.52 -5.92 -7.56
N VAL A 63 -0.62 -5.42 -6.34
CA VAL A 63 -1.49 -5.96 -5.29
C VAL A 63 -2.68 -5.05 -5.02
N PRO A 64 -3.75 -5.55 -4.35
CA PRO A 64 -4.81 -4.69 -3.83
C PRO A 64 -4.25 -3.67 -2.83
N GLY A 65 -4.77 -2.44 -2.83
CA GLY A 65 -4.46 -1.44 -1.82
C GLY A 65 -5.75 -0.76 -1.38
N ILE A 66 -6.15 -0.96 -0.14
CA ILE A 66 -7.38 -0.39 0.43
C ILE A 66 -7.01 0.37 1.70
N ALA A 67 -7.25 1.68 1.70
CA ALA A 67 -7.05 2.55 2.86
C ALA A 67 -8.39 2.92 3.51
N TYR A 68 -8.41 2.99 4.83
CA TYR A 68 -9.57 3.40 5.61
C TYR A 68 -9.12 4.22 6.82
N LEU A 69 -9.75 5.38 7.00
CA LEU A 69 -9.68 6.16 8.22
C LEU A 69 -11.02 6.87 8.39
N LYS A 70 -11.73 6.52 9.46
CA LYS A 70 -13.12 6.94 9.66
C LYS A 70 -13.22 8.47 9.71
N GLY A 71 -14.15 9.02 8.94
CA GLY A 71 -14.41 10.46 8.90
C GLY A 71 -13.34 11.29 8.17
N VAL A 72 -12.26 10.66 7.68
CA VAL A 72 -11.18 11.34 6.95
C VAL A 72 -11.13 10.86 5.50
N ILE A 73 -11.06 9.55 5.27
CA ILE A 73 -11.06 9.00 3.91
C ILE A 73 -12.51 8.76 3.46
N GLN A 74 -12.91 9.41 2.36
CA GLN A 74 -14.25 9.24 1.78
C GLN A 74 -14.45 7.80 1.27
N PRO A 75 -15.54 7.12 1.67
CA PRO A 75 -15.88 5.80 1.15
C PRO A 75 -16.09 5.82 -0.37
N GLY A 76 -15.62 4.78 -1.06
CA GLY A 76 -15.82 4.61 -2.49
C GLY A 76 -14.89 5.44 -3.38
N ARG A 77 -13.95 6.21 -2.79
CA ARG A 77 -12.88 6.84 -3.57
C ARG A 77 -12.01 5.77 -4.25
N VAL A 78 -11.75 5.96 -5.54
CA VAL A 78 -10.83 5.15 -6.35
C VAL A 78 -9.75 6.07 -6.89
N SER A 79 -8.51 5.59 -6.96
CA SER A 79 -7.38 6.31 -7.54
C SER A 79 -6.45 5.35 -8.28
N ASP A 80 -5.95 5.80 -9.42
CA ASP A 80 -4.90 5.13 -10.20
C ASP A 80 -3.50 5.70 -9.91
N GLY A 81 -3.38 6.56 -8.88
CA GLY A 81 -2.10 7.10 -8.43
C GLY A 81 -1.11 6.00 -8.02
N LEU A 82 0.17 6.21 -8.29
CA LEU A 82 1.21 5.25 -7.90
C LEU A 82 1.30 5.15 -6.38
N PHE A 83 1.45 3.94 -5.87
CA PHE A 83 1.66 3.69 -4.45
C PHE A 83 2.57 2.49 -4.31
N ASP A 84 3.64 2.61 -3.54
CA ASP A 84 4.55 1.52 -3.22
C ASP A 84 4.30 1.01 -1.80
N LEU A 85 4.52 -0.28 -1.54
CA LEU A 85 4.38 -0.82 -0.18
C LEU A 85 5.29 -0.11 0.83
N MET A 86 6.46 0.36 0.38
CA MET A 86 7.40 1.14 1.19
C MET A 86 6.83 2.50 1.61
N ASP A 87 5.89 3.09 0.86
CA ASP A 87 5.25 4.37 1.20
C ASP A 87 4.48 4.29 2.52
N LEU A 88 4.07 3.09 2.94
CA LEU A 88 3.42 2.90 4.24
C LEU A 88 4.34 3.23 5.42
N PHE A 89 5.67 3.12 5.25
CA PHE A 89 6.62 3.46 6.31
C PHE A 89 6.53 4.96 6.64
N ASP A 90 6.84 5.82 5.67
CA ASP A 90 6.83 7.28 5.84
C ASP A 90 5.43 7.82 6.15
N THR A 91 4.40 7.29 5.48
CA THR A 91 3.00 7.65 5.76
C THR A 91 2.63 7.33 7.22
N SER A 92 3.06 6.17 7.75
CA SER A 92 2.77 5.79 9.15
C SER A 92 3.52 6.66 10.15
N LEU A 93 4.76 7.07 9.83
CA LEU A 93 5.52 8.00 10.67
C LEU A 93 4.81 9.36 10.76
N THR A 94 4.39 9.92 9.63
CA THR A 94 3.65 11.18 9.59
C THR A 94 2.33 11.07 10.36
N LEU A 95 1.56 9.98 10.17
CA LEU A 95 0.32 9.73 10.93
C LEU A 95 0.55 9.62 12.44
N ALA A 96 1.71 9.10 12.86
CA ALA A 96 2.11 9.02 14.27
C ALA A 96 2.67 10.34 14.83
N GLY A 97 2.78 11.39 14.00
CA GLY A 97 3.40 12.66 14.38
C GLY A 97 4.92 12.58 14.52
N ILE A 98 5.56 11.58 13.91
CA ILE A 98 7.00 11.39 13.93
C ILE A 98 7.58 11.97 12.65
N GLY A 99 8.34 13.07 12.77
CA GLY A 99 9.07 13.63 11.63
C GLY A 99 10.26 12.75 11.23
N THR A 100 10.60 12.77 9.94
CA THR A 100 11.74 12.04 9.36
C THR A 100 13.09 12.46 9.96
N ALA A 101 13.19 13.66 10.54
CA ALA A 101 14.36 14.12 11.30
C ALA A 101 14.70 13.25 12.54
N ASN A 102 13.78 12.39 12.98
CA ASN A 102 14.03 11.42 14.05
C ASN A 102 14.59 10.08 13.55
N LEU A 103 14.74 9.92 12.24
CA LEU A 103 15.31 8.72 11.64
C LEU A 103 16.85 8.85 11.55
N PRO A 104 17.58 7.72 11.58
CA PRO A 104 18.99 7.69 11.19
C PRO A 104 19.21 8.35 9.83
N ASP A 105 20.19 9.24 9.75
CA ASP A 105 20.59 9.98 8.55
C ASP A 105 21.70 9.27 7.75
N ASP A 106 22.06 8.04 8.16
CA ASP A 106 23.12 7.22 7.56
C ASP A 106 22.63 6.34 6.38
N ARG A 107 21.35 6.46 6.00
CA ARG A 107 20.73 5.63 4.95
C ARG A 107 19.64 6.39 4.20
N TYR A 108 19.30 5.86 3.03
CA TYR A 108 18.15 6.30 2.28
C TYR A 108 16.90 5.53 2.68
N TYR A 109 15.76 6.20 2.59
CA TYR A 109 14.43 5.64 2.71
C TYR A 109 13.74 5.81 1.36
N ASP A 110 13.31 4.70 0.77
CA ASP A 110 12.70 4.70 -0.57
C ASP A 110 11.22 5.09 -0.55
N GLY A 111 10.59 5.08 0.62
CA GLY A 111 9.19 5.43 0.80
C GLY A 111 8.94 6.93 0.63
N ILE A 112 7.72 7.25 0.21
CA ILE A 112 7.23 8.62 0.06
C ILE A 112 6.04 8.78 1.01
N ASP A 113 5.99 9.88 1.74
CA ASP A 113 4.83 10.21 2.56
C ASP A 113 3.61 10.48 1.68
N GLN A 114 2.63 9.57 1.73
CA GLN A 114 1.39 9.63 0.96
C GLN A 114 0.21 10.11 1.81
N THR A 115 0.43 10.73 2.98
CA THR A 115 -0.67 11.25 3.80
C THR A 115 -1.53 12.26 3.04
N SER A 116 -0.92 13.19 2.30
CA SER A 116 -1.66 14.16 1.46
C SER A 116 -2.48 13.45 0.38
N PHE A 117 -1.92 12.41 -0.25
CA PHE A 117 -2.59 11.60 -1.26
C PHE A 117 -3.80 10.85 -0.68
N LEU A 118 -3.65 10.24 0.51
CA LEU A 118 -4.67 9.38 1.11
C LEU A 118 -5.78 10.16 1.80
N LEU A 119 -5.43 11.19 2.57
CA LEU A 119 -6.34 11.86 3.51
C LEU A 119 -7.04 13.08 2.92
N THR A 120 -6.55 13.62 1.80
CA THR A 120 -7.19 14.76 1.12
C THR A 120 -8.19 14.27 0.10
N ASP A 121 -9.32 14.95 0.02
CA ASP A 121 -10.27 14.79 -1.07
C ASP A 121 -9.58 15.03 -2.41
N GLN A 122 -9.71 14.08 -3.34
CA GLN A 122 -9.02 14.13 -4.64
C GLN A 122 -7.50 14.30 -4.55
N GLY A 123 -6.87 13.85 -3.45
CA GLY A 123 -5.41 13.87 -3.36
C GLY A 123 -4.76 13.13 -4.52
N GLU A 124 -3.61 13.61 -4.97
CA GLU A 124 -2.80 12.97 -6.00
C GLU A 124 -1.57 12.30 -5.38
N SER A 125 -1.13 11.20 -5.97
CA SER A 125 0.09 10.54 -5.50
C SER A 125 1.31 11.43 -5.76
N LEU A 126 2.16 11.54 -4.74
CA LEU A 126 3.45 12.22 -4.82
C LEU A 126 4.54 11.35 -5.45
N ARG A 127 4.23 10.09 -5.78
CA ARG A 127 5.20 9.15 -6.33
C ARG A 127 5.27 9.25 -7.85
N GLU A 128 6.46 9.56 -8.35
CA GLU A 128 6.73 9.64 -9.80
C GLU A 128 7.12 8.29 -10.41
N ASN A 129 7.68 7.38 -9.62
CA ASN A 129 8.15 6.10 -10.13
C ASN A 129 8.16 4.98 -9.07
N ILE A 130 8.17 3.74 -9.56
CA ILE A 130 8.34 2.51 -8.79
C ILE A 130 9.39 1.66 -9.51
N TYR A 131 10.38 1.17 -8.76
CA TYR A 131 11.44 0.30 -9.27
C TYR A 131 11.13 -1.16 -8.94
N PHE A 132 11.25 -2.05 -9.93
CA PHE A 132 11.01 -3.47 -9.76
C PHE A 132 12.31 -4.27 -9.84
N TRP A 133 12.65 -4.90 -8.72
CA TRP A 133 13.85 -5.71 -8.57
C TRP A 133 13.51 -7.20 -8.62
N LEU A 134 14.37 -7.98 -9.27
CA LEU A 134 14.39 -9.43 -9.17
C LEU A 134 15.76 -9.85 -8.62
N GLY A 135 15.81 -10.20 -7.34
CA GLY A 135 17.07 -10.37 -6.63
C GLY A 135 17.87 -9.06 -6.64
N SER A 136 19.10 -9.09 -7.14
CA SER A 136 19.98 -7.92 -7.27
C SER A 136 19.85 -7.17 -8.59
N SER A 137 18.95 -7.59 -9.49
CA SER A 137 18.79 -6.99 -10.82
C SER A 137 17.60 -6.04 -10.86
N LEU A 138 17.83 -4.80 -11.29
CA LEU A 138 16.75 -3.89 -11.66
C LEU A 138 16.17 -4.35 -13.00
N THR A 139 14.90 -4.76 -13.00
CA THR A 139 14.29 -5.39 -14.19
C THR A 139 13.24 -4.52 -14.88
N ALA A 140 12.63 -3.59 -14.15
CA ALA A 140 11.66 -2.66 -14.70
C ALA A 140 11.53 -1.41 -13.82
N MET A 141 10.97 -0.35 -14.39
CA MET A 141 10.54 0.84 -13.69
C MET A 141 9.17 1.24 -14.23
N ARG A 142 8.22 1.53 -13.34
CA ARG A 142 6.98 2.21 -13.70
C ARG A 142 7.15 3.69 -13.42
N MET A 143 6.76 4.53 -14.36
CA MET A 143 6.65 5.97 -14.16
C MET A 143 5.18 6.37 -14.07
N ARG A 144 4.90 7.42 -13.33
CA ARG A 144 3.58 8.04 -13.27
C ARG A 144 3.23 8.51 -14.67
N SER A 145 2.04 8.14 -15.13
CA SER A 145 1.53 8.67 -16.39
C SER A 145 1.05 10.10 -16.12
N GLY A 146 1.80 11.09 -16.57
CA GLY A 146 1.48 12.51 -16.48
C GLY A 146 1.76 13.19 -17.82
N HIS A 147 0.78 13.96 -18.28
CA HIS A 147 0.80 14.86 -19.44
C HIS A 147 2.20 15.35 -19.87
N THR A 148 2.49 15.19 -21.16
CA THR A 148 3.71 15.52 -21.92
C THR A 148 4.82 14.45 -21.94
N CYS A 149 4.87 13.79 -23.10
CA CYS A 149 6.10 13.28 -23.71
C CYS A 149 7.17 14.37 -23.85
#